data_AF-A0A7R9KT56-F1
#
_entry.id   AF-A0A7R9KT56-F1
#
_cell.length_a   1.000
_cell.length_b   1.000
_cell.length_c   1.000
_cell.angle_alpha   90.00
_cell.angle_beta   90.00
_cell.angle_gamma   90.00
#
_symmetry.space_group_name_H-M   'P 1'
#
loop_
_entity.id
_entity.type
_entity.pdbx_description
1 polymer ?
#
loop_
_entity_poly.entity_id
_entity_poly.type
_entity_poly.pdbx_seq_one_letter_code
_entity_poly.pdbx_strand_id
1 'polypeptide(L)'
;MAKSGEFAEFVAEYVIKQESQDIDEKEMQILAKLKQTVKPLIEKQLSVRSNDSEDNDVKARNQSGVVSTSDVNITKTSAEENDEEVLDKSDTNSNIKSNDNSQDKDSDESKGKLIDKEVSAKGGIKMSVYKQYFGLIGAWSLTTIFVAFIVSNIASAASGLWLSEWSNDALNSQVVNDRAHRGHRLGVYAGIGAMEVIALIIAKLLLRFRCLRASRELHDQMIARVVRAPMSYFDTTPIGRILNRFSQEITKMDSELCYVFELMLLNFLLVILFLGMISLETPLVLLAIGPIIIVYIVCQRIYISSSRQIKRIESETRSPIISHLSETFNGTASIRAFGADHWFVRQSYRRIDANNQCFYLSFCGEQWLQIRLEFLGSLIVFVSTIAAVICRNQLSPGLAALVINYSLNITLNLSSFISFVNHTDNAMIAVEKCLEVTQTPQEADWINEKTKPAADWPTMGCIQFTDYCTKYREGLDLVLKDIAIDMKGRQRVAIVGRTGAGKSSLALALFRLIEPTAGTVTIDGVDCSTIGLQDLRSRLT
;
A
#
# COMPACT_ATOMS: atom_id res chain seq x y z
N MET A 1 23.56 -32.91 -12.26
CA MET A 1 22.25 -32.27 -11.99
C MET A 1 21.16 -33.11 -12.63
N ALA A 2 20.68 -34.15 -11.94
CA ALA A 2 19.81 -35.20 -12.51
C ALA A 2 18.55 -35.47 -11.67
N LYS A 3 18.08 -34.51 -10.86
CA LYS A 3 16.78 -34.59 -10.19
C LYS A 3 16.06 -33.26 -10.36
N SER A 4 15.14 -33.26 -11.33
CA SER A 4 14.11 -32.26 -11.57
C SER A 4 13.08 -32.31 -10.44
N GLY A 5 12.97 -31.23 -9.66
CA GLY A 5 11.94 -31.07 -8.63
C GLY A 5 11.03 -29.88 -8.96
N GLU A 6 9.91 -29.78 -8.25
CA GLU A 6 8.84 -28.76 -8.37
C GLU A 6 9.37 -27.31 -8.42
N PHE A 7 10.56 -27.05 -7.87
CA PHE A 7 11.22 -25.76 -7.96
C PHE A 7 11.58 -25.35 -9.40
N ALA A 8 11.97 -26.29 -10.26
CA ALA A 8 12.27 -26.01 -11.67
C ALA A 8 11.00 -25.69 -12.46
N GLU A 9 9.87 -26.33 -12.13
CA GLU A 9 8.55 -26.01 -12.67
C GLU A 9 8.06 -24.64 -12.19
N PHE A 10 8.24 -24.31 -10.91
CA PHE A 10 7.93 -22.98 -10.38
C PHE A 10 8.72 -21.89 -11.09
N VAL A 11 10.03 -22.09 -11.33
CA VAL A 11 10.85 -21.10 -12.07
C VAL A 11 10.39 -20.97 -13.52
N ALA A 12 10.00 -22.07 -14.18
CA ALA A 12 9.46 -22.03 -15.54
C ALA A 12 8.12 -21.27 -15.59
N GLU A 13 7.23 -21.52 -14.64
CA GLU A 13 5.93 -20.85 -14.55
C GLU A 13 6.07 -19.37 -14.17
N TYR A 14 7.01 -19.03 -13.29
CA TYR A 14 7.34 -17.66 -12.90
C TYR A 14 7.90 -16.83 -14.07
N VAL A 15 8.79 -17.43 -14.88
CA VAL A 15 9.35 -16.80 -16.08
C VAL A 15 8.28 -16.52 -17.14
N ILE A 16 7.31 -17.42 -17.31
CA ILE A 16 6.17 -17.21 -18.24
C ILE A 16 5.24 -16.11 -17.72
N LYS A 17 5.05 -16.00 -16.40
CA LYS A 17 4.18 -14.98 -15.79
C LYS A 17 4.77 -13.57 -15.82
N GLN A 18 6.09 -13.43 -15.94
CA GLN A 18 6.79 -12.14 -15.99
C GLN A 18 6.94 -11.55 -17.39
N GLU A 19 6.64 -12.28 -18.47
CA GLU A 19 6.63 -11.75 -19.84
C GLU A 19 5.59 -10.60 -20.06
N SER A 20 4.75 -10.28 -19.06
CA SER A 20 3.73 -9.22 -19.13
C SER A 20 4.04 -7.93 -18.36
N GLN A 21 5.27 -7.71 -17.87
CA GLN A 21 5.69 -6.45 -17.26
C GLN A 21 7.04 -5.99 -17.83
N ASP A 22 7.18 -4.68 -18.06
CA ASP A 22 8.40 -4.06 -18.60
C ASP A 22 9.58 -4.29 -17.64
N ILE A 23 10.51 -5.15 -18.06
CA ILE A 23 11.67 -5.62 -17.28
C ILE A 23 12.95 -4.97 -17.80
N ASP A 24 13.85 -4.64 -16.88
CA ASP A 24 15.13 -3.94 -17.12
C ASP A 24 16.11 -4.79 -17.98
N GLU A 25 16.99 -4.15 -18.75
CA GLU A 25 17.83 -4.78 -19.79
C GLU A 25 18.81 -5.83 -19.19
N LYS A 26 19.20 -5.66 -17.91
CA LYS A 26 20.00 -6.62 -17.14
C LYS A 26 19.21 -7.85 -16.71
N GLU A 27 17.95 -7.68 -16.34
CA GLU A 27 17.04 -8.78 -16.02
C GLU A 27 16.68 -9.56 -17.28
N MET A 28 16.54 -8.89 -18.43
CA MET A 28 16.36 -9.54 -19.73
C MET A 28 17.58 -10.40 -20.14
N GLN A 29 18.81 -9.96 -19.84
CA GLN A 29 20.02 -10.78 -20.06
C GLN A 29 20.10 -12.00 -19.13
N ILE A 30 19.66 -11.86 -17.87
CA ILE A 30 19.59 -12.97 -16.92
C ILE A 30 18.51 -13.96 -17.34
N LEU A 31 17.33 -13.48 -17.75
CA LEU A 31 16.24 -14.26 -18.32
C LEU A 31 16.66 -14.96 -19.61
N ALA A 32 17.41 -14.31 -20.50
CA ALA A 32 17.92 -14.91 -21.73
C ALA A 32 18.92 -16.04 -21.44
N LYS A 33 19.84 -15.86 -20.47
CA LYS A 33 20.75 -16.92 -20.01
C LYS A 33 20.00 -18.10 -19.38
N LEU A 34 18.98 -17.81 -18.58
CA LEU A 34 18.09 -18.84 -18.00
C LEU A 34 17.33 -19.60 -19.10
N LYS A 35 16.77 -18.89 -20.09
CA LYS A 35 16.06 -19.48 -21.24
C LYS A 35 16.98 -20.41 -22.03
N GLN A 36 18.24 -20.03 -22.27
CA GLN A 36 19.22 -20.85 -22.99
C GLN A 36 19.63 -22.12 -22.20
N THR A 37 19.58 -22.06 -20.88
CA THR A 37 19.91 -23.20 -19.99
C THR A 37 18.73 -24.16 -19.85
N VAL A 38 17.50 -23.66 -19.92
CA VAL A 38 16.26 -24.44 -19.68
C VAL A 38 15.63 -24.99 -20.97
N LYS A 39 15.85 -24.35 -22.13
CA LYS A 39 15.31 -24.80 -23.43
C LYS A 39 15.63 -26.27 -23.79
N PRO A 40 16.88 -26.78 -23.64
CA PRO A 40 17.16 -28.19 -23.92
C PRO A 40 16.51 -29.17 -22.92
N LEU A 41 16.10 -28.70 -21.72
CA LEU A 41 15.37 -29.52 -20.75
C LEU A 41 13.89 -29.69 -21.15
N ILE A 42 13.30 -28.65 -21.74
CA ILE A 42 11.91 -28.66 -22.23
C ILE A 42 11.78 -29.58 -23.45
N GLU A 43 12.71 -29.50 -24.41
CA GLU A 43 12.72 -30.37 -25.61
C GLU A 43 12.93 -31.86 -25.26
N LYS A 44 13.68 -32.14 -24.17
CA LYS A 44 13.90 -33.50 -23.67
C LYS A 44 12.67 -34.08 -22.96
N GLN A 45 11.82 -33.26 -22.34
CA GLN A 45 10.56 -33.74 -21.74
C GLN A 45 9.44 -33.93 -22.77
N LEU A 46 9.37 -33.08 -23.81
CA LEU A 46 8.38 -33.21 -24.89
C LEU A 46 8.61 -34.47 -25.74
N SER A 47 9.85 -34.91 -25.93
CA SER A 47 10.21 -36.14 -26.66
C SER A 47 10.00 -37.44 -25.87
N VAL A 48 10.01 -37.39 -24.53
CA VAL A 48 9.71 -38.55 -23.67
C VAL A 48 8.19 -38.76 -23.57
N ARG A 49 7.42 -37.66 -23.50
CA ARG A 49 5.96 -37.71 -23.36
C ARG A 49 5.23 -38.19 -24.63
N SER A 50 5.86 -38.11 -25.81
CA SER A 50 5.31 -38.63 -27.06
C SER A 50 5.50 -40.14 -27.25
N ASN A 51 6.44 -40.77 -26.53
CA ASN A 51 6.70 -42.21 -26.64
C ASN A 51 5.87 -43.04 -25.65
N ASP A 52 5.41 -42.45 -24.53
CA ASP A 52 4.60 -43.15 -23.52
C ASP A 52 3.09 -43.18 -23.84
N SER A 53 2.65 -42.46 -24.88
CA SER A 53 1.23 -42.37 -25.26
C SER A 53 0.73 -43.48 -26.20
N GLU A 54 1.61 -44.32 -26.75
CA GLU A 54 1.17 -45.41 -27.66
C GLU A 54 0.90 -46.76 -26.96
N ASP A 55 1.36 -46.97 -25.72
CA ASP A 55 1.31 -48.28 -25.05
C ASP A 55 0.18 -48.47 -24.01
N ASN A 56 -0.57 -47.41 -23.66
CA ASN A 56 -1.54 -47.46 -22.56
C ASN A 56 -3.03 -47.62 -22.96
N ASP A 57 -3.37 -47.55 -24.24
CA ASP A 57 -4.78 -47.60 -24.70
C ASP A 57 -5.39 -49.01 -24.80
N VAL A 58 -4.64 -50.08 -24.49
CA VAL A 58 -5.14 -51.47 -24.63
C VAL A 58 -5.63 -52.10 -23.32
N LYS A 59 -5.42 -51.49 -22.14
CA LYS A 59 -5.71 -52.16 -20.85
C LYS A 59 -6.91 -51.64 -20.04
N ALA A 60 -7.56 -50.54 -20.43
CA ALA A 60 -8.58 -49.90 -19.60
C ALA A 60 -10.04 -50.33 -19.84
N ARG A 61 -10.31 -51.40 -20.60
CA ARG A 61 -11.71 -51.80 -20.96
C ARG A 61 -12.34 -52.90 -20.09
N ASN A 62 -11.66 -53.45 -19.09
CA ASN A 62 -12.25 -54.50 -18.26
C ASN A 62 -12.28 -54.12 -16.78
N GLN A 63 -13.51 -54.09 -16.24
CA GLN A 63 -13.94 -54.15 -14.84
C GLN A 63 -14.50 -52.86 -14.22
N SER A 64 -15.80 -52.69 -14.43
CA SER A 64 -16.76 -52.01 -13.55
C SER A 64 -17.26 -52.97 -12.46
N GLY A 65 -17.37 -52.52 -11.20
CA GLY A 65 -18.26 -53.17 -10.21
C GLY A 65 -17.98 -52.91 -8.71
N VAL A 66 -18.85 -52.11 -8.07
CA VAL A 66 -19.62 -52.44 -6.83
C VAL A 66 -18.90 -52.64 -5.45
N VAL A 67 -19.30 -51.78 -4.49
CA VAL A 67 -19.57 -51.99 -3.02
C VAL A 67 -18.52 -51.72 -1.92
N SER A 68 -19.13 -51.26 -0.82
CA SER A 68 -18.82 -50.65 0.47
C SER A 68 -17.85 -51.27 1.48
N THR A 69 -17.36 -50.37 2.36
CA THR A 69 -17.15 -50.43 3.84
C THR A 69 -16.32 -51.52 4.52
N SER A 70 -15.58 -51.02 5.53
CA SER A 70 -15.14 -51.61 6.82
C SER A 70 -13.76 -52.25 6.94
N ASP A 71 -13.03 -51.69 7.93
CA ASP A 71 -12.01 -52.21 8.85
C ASP A 71 -10.76 -52.92 8.31
N VAL A 72 -9.60 -52.53 8.88
CA VAL A 72 -8.67 -53.41 9.63
C VAL A 72 -7.44 -52.58 10.09
N ASN A 73 -7.24 -52.54 11.41
CA ASN A 73 -5.98 -52.17 12.07
C ASN A 73 -4.91 -53.27 11.87
N ILE A 74 -3.62 -52.90 11.99
CA ILE A 74 -2.59 -53.51 12.87
C ILE A 74 -1.16 -53.40 12.25
N THR A 75 -0.34 -52.54 12.87
CA THR A 75 1.13 -52.61 13.14
C THR A 75 2.14 -52.86 11.99
N LYS A 76 3.38 -52.33 11.97
CA LYS A 76 4.41 -52.42 13.03
C LYS A 76 5.70 -51.64 12.64
N THR A 77 6.43 -51.19 13.67
CA THR A 77 7.91 -51.03 13.80
C THR A 77 8.72 -49.94 13.08
N SER A 78 9.42 -49.12 13.88
CA SER A 78 10.88 -48.81 13.91
C SER A 78 11.08 -47.71 15.00
N ALA A 79 11.69 -47.96 16.16
CA ALA A 79 13.12 -47.99 16.49
C ALA A 79 13.84 -46.62 16.40
N GLU A 80 14.68 -46.35 17.42
CA GLU A 80 15.63 -45.23 17.65
C GLU A 80 15.05 -44.04 18.45
N GLU A 81 15.37 -43.91 19.74
CA GLU A 81 16.62 -43.54 20.43
C GLU A 81 16.65 -42.05 20.79
N ASN A 82 17.04 -41.81 22.04
CA ASN A 82 16.97 -40.56 22.78
C ASN A 82 17.97 -39.52 22.24
N ASP A 83 17.57 -38.25 22.27
CA ASP A 83 18.45 -37.17 22.73
C ASP A 83 17.59 -36.11 23.43
N GLU A 84 17.85 -35.93 24.72
CA GLU A 84 17.30 -34.88 25.57
C GLU A 84 17.98 -33.55 25.24
N GLU A 85 17.21 -32.49 25.01
CA GLU A 85 17.68 -31.13 25.26
C GLU A 85 16.67 -30.36 26.12
N VAL A 86 17.23 -29.82 27.19
CA VAL A 86 16.62 -29.20 28.36
C VAL A 86 15.94 -27.88 27.98
N LEU A 87 14.63 -27.80 28.16
CA LEU A 87 13.87 -26.54 28.15
C LEU A 87 13.66 -26.07 29.60
N ASP A 88 14.38 -25.00 29.93
CA ASP A 88 14.33 -24.29 31.20
C ASP A 88 12.92 -23.72 31.41
N LYS A 89 12.21 -24.27 32.40
CA LYS A 89 10.94 -23.75 32.91
C LYS A 89 11.25 -22.92 34.15
N SER A 90 11.07 -21.61 34.06
CA SER A 90 10.90 -20.76 35.25
C SER A 90 9.72 -19.82 35.06
N ASP A 91 8.65 -20.17 35.77
CA ASP A 91 7.74 -19.30 36.52
C ASP A 91 6.88 -18.26 35.81
N THR A 92 5.64 -18.69 35.54
CA THR A 92 4.47 -17.81 35.41
C THR A 92 3.60 -17.96 36.66
N ASN A 93 3.71 -17.01 37.60
CA ASN A 93 2.58 -16.51 38.40
C ASN A 93 3.03 -15.49 39.45
N SER A 94 2.71 -14.21 39.22
CA SER A 94 2.13 -13.38 40.28
C SER A 94 1.42 -12.16 39.69
N ASN A 95 0.12 -12.07 40.00
CA ASN A 95 -0.69 -10.88 39.87
C ASN A 95 -0.14 -9.79 40.79
N ILE A 96 0.33 -8.65 40.27
CA ILE A 96 0.34 -7.38 41.02
C ILE A 96 -0.09 -6.23 40.11
N LYS A 97 -0.95 -5.41 40.70
CA LYS A 97 -1.70 -4.28 40.17
C LYS A 97 -0.82 -3.19 39.55
N SER A 98 -1.43 -2.55 38.56
CA SER A 98 -1.16 -1.22 38.01
C SER A 98 -0.63 -0.21 39.04
N ASN A 99 0.52 0.40 38.73
CA ASN A 99 0.72 1.83 38.93
C ASN A 99 1.73 2.39 37.94
N ASP A 100 1.33 3.50 37.35
CA ASP A 100 2.00 4.35 36.38
C ASP A 100 3.38 4.84 36.87
N ASN A 101 4.40 4.68 36.03
CA ASN A 101 5.55 5.57 35.85
C ASN A 101 6.56 4.95 34.87
N SER A 102 6.31 5.13 33.57
CA SER A 102 7.28 4.85 32.52
C SER A 102 7.56 6.13 31.72
N GLN A 103 8.40 7.00 32.27
CA GLN A 103 9.00 8.11 31.53
C GLN A 103 10.54 8.08 31.49
N ASP A 104 11.22 7.14 32.17
CA ASP A 104 12.70 7.14 32.26
C ASP A 104 13.40 5.93 31.62
N LYS A 105 12.71 5.09 30.84
CA LYS A 105 13.32 3.91 30.20
C LYS A 105 13.53 4.00 28.68
N ASP A 106 13.01 5.03 28.01
CA ASP A 106 13.16 5.17 26.55
C ASP A 106 14.47 5.88 26.13
N SER A 107 15.24 6.46 27.05
CA SER A 107 16.46 7.20 26.71
C SER A 107 17.69 6.30 26.45
N ASP A 108 17.77 5.12 27.06
CA ASP A 108 18.96 4.24 26.94
C ASP A 108 18.91 3.24 25.77
N GLU A 109 17.73 2.87 25.25
CA GLU A 109 17.62 1.97 24.08
C GLU A 109 17.99 2.62 22.73
N SER A 110 18.19 3.95 22.72
CA SER A 110 18.50 4.77 21.55
C SER A 110 20.01 4.90 21.26
N LYS A 111 20.89 4.52 22.20
CA LYS A 111 22.34 4.66 22.03
C LYS A 111 22.88 3.62 21.04
N GLY A 112 23.22 4.08 19.83
CA GLY A 112 24.04 3.34 18.86
C GLY A 112 23.32 2.67 17.69
N LYS A 113 21.98 2.80 17.55
CA LYS A 113 21.28 2.36 16.33
C LYS A 113 21.35 3.45 15.27
N LEU A 114 22.13 3.20 14.21
CA LEU A 114 22.30 4.12 13.08
C LEU A 114 21.01 4.27 12.27
N ILE A 115 20.31 3.16 12.05
CA ILE A 115 19.09 3.11 11.25
C ILE A 115 17.88 3.29 12.16
N ASP A 116 17.13 4.36 11.93
CA ASP A 116 15.85 4.55 12.61
C ASP A 116 14.88 3.45 12.16
N LYS A 117 14.32 2.74 13.15
CA LYS A 117 13.22 1.80 12.91
C LYS A 117 12.05 2.57 12.30
N GLU A 118 11.48 2.05 11.23
CA GLU A 118 10.30 2.66 10.61
C GLU A 118 9.17 2.71 11.64
N VAL A 119 8.83 3.92 12.09
CA VAL A 119 7.70 4.13 13.00
C VAL A 119 6.43 4.05 12.14
N SER A 120 5.90 2.85 11.97
CA SER A 120 4.53 2.72 11.46
C SER A 120 3.62 3.42 12.46
N ALA A 121 2.95 4.50 12.04
CA ALA A 121 1.97 5.19 12.88
C ALA A 121 0.97 4.17 13.43
N LYS A 122 0.94 4.01 14.77
CA LYS A 122 0.00 3.10 15.44
C LYS A 122 -1.37 3.78 15.49
N GLY A 123 -2.32 3.38 14.64
CA GLY A 123 -3.67 3.94 14.69
C GLY A 123 -4.42 3.86 13.36
N GLY A 124 -5.57 4.53 13.28
CA GLY A 124 -6.20 4.88 12.00
C GLY A 124 -5.55 6.14 11.43
N ILE A 125 -5.73 6.37 10.14
CA ILE A 125 -5.18 7.54 9.44
C ILE A 125 -5.77 8.81 10.04
N LYS A 126 -4.91 9.78 10.33
CA LYS A 126 -5.35 11.07 10.88
C LYS A 126 -6.18 11.80 9.82
N MET A 127 -7.29 12.41 10.24
CA MET A 127 -8.14 13.22 9.34
C MET A 127 -7.37 14.38 8.67
N SER A 128 -6.25 14.81 9.25
CA SER A 128 -5.35 15.79 8.64
C SER A 128 -4.74 15.31 7.31
N VAL A 129 -4.46 14.01 7.17
CA VAL A 129 -3.90 13.42 5.93
C VAL A 129 -4.93 13.53 4.81
N TYR A 130 -6.18 13.15 5.08
CA TYR A 130 -7.30 13.34 4.16
C TYR A 130 -7.47 14.80 3.75
N LYS A 131 -7.46 15.72 4.72
CA LYS A 131 -7.61 17.15 4.45
C LYS A 131 -6.47 17.70 3.58
N GLN A 132 -5.23 17.26 3.79
CA GLN A 132 -4.09 17.69 2.99
C GLN A 132 -4.21 17.17 1.55
N TYR A 133 -4.49 15.88 1.35
CA TYR A 133 -4.63 15.30 0.01
C TYR A 133 -5.80 15.90 -0.78
N PHE A 134 -6.98 15.99 -0.18
CA PHE A 134 -8.13 16.63 -0.82
C PHE A 134 -7.93 18.14 -1.01
N GLY A 135 -7.11 18.77 -0.17
CA GLY A 135 -6.64 20.13 -0.36
C GLY A 135 -5.85 20.32 -1.66
N LEU A 136 -5.00 19.34 -2.02
CA LEU A 136 -4.21 19.36 -3.26
C LEU A 136 -5.07 19.14 -4.52
N ILE A 137 -6.12 18.32 -4.41
CA ILE A 137 -7.11 18.13 -5.48
C ILE A 137 -7.86 19.44 -5.75
N GLY A 138 -8.20 20.16 -4.67
CA GLY A 138 -8.90 21.44 -4.67
C GLY A 138 -10.39 21.31 -4.32
N ALA A 139 -10.92 22.28 -3.55
CA ALA A 139 -12.31 22.25 -3.11
C ALA A 139 -13.32 22.38 -4.26
N TRP A 140 -13.06 23.27 -5.23
CA TRP A 140 -13.93 23.50 -6.38
C TRP A 140 -13.99 22.32 -7.36
N SER A 141 -12.86 21.63 -7.55
CA SER A 141 -12.78 20.41 -8.34
C SER A 141 -13.54 19.28 -7.65
N LEU A 142 -13.41 19.13 -6.33
CA LEU A 142 -14.16 18.12 -5.57
C LEU A 142 -15.67 18.35 -5.65
N THR A 143 -16.14 19.60 -5.49
CA THR A 143 -17.57 19.90 -5.59
C THR A 143 -18.12 19.64 -6.99
N THR A 144 -17.39 20.02 -8.04
CA THR A 144 -17.81 19.75 -9.43
C THR A 144 -17.83 18.26 -9.75
N ILE A 145 -16.84 17.48 -9.29
CA ILE A 145 -16.84 16.02 -9.41
C ILE A 145 -18.05 15.41 -8.70
N PHE A 146 -18.29 15.82 -7.45
CA PHE A 146 -19.40 15.30 -6.65
C PHE A 146 -20.76 15.60 -7.28
N VAL A 147 -20.96 16.84 -7.76
CA VAL A 147 -22.17 17.24 -8.49
C VAL A 147 -22.33 16.44 -9.78
N ALA A 148 -21.27 16.23 -10.57
CA ALA A 148 -21.35 15.45 -11.79
C ALA A 148 -21.73 13.98 -11.53
N PHE A 149 -21.19 13.36 -10.47
CA PHE A 149 -21.62 12.02 -10.05
C PHE A 149 -23.08 12.00 -9.58
N ILE A 150 -23.54 13.01 -8.82
CA ILE A 150 -24.95 13.11 -8.41
C ILE A 150 -25.85 13.22 -9.64
N VAL A 151 -25.52 14.08 -10.61
CA VAL A 151 -26.29 14.24 -11.85
C VAL A 151 -26.37 12.92 -12.60
N SER A 152 -25.26 12.19 -12.72
CA SER A 152 -25.25 10.86 -13.34
C SER A 152 -26.16 9.87 -12.61
N ASN A 153 -26.11 9.82 -11.27
CA ASN A 153 -26.97 8.93 -10.48
C ASN A 153 -28.46 9.31 -10.58
N ILE A 154 -28.79 10.60 -10.56
CA ILE A 154 -30.17 11.09 -10.74
C ILE A 154 -30.67 10.75 -12.16
N ALA A 155 -29.84 10.91 -13.18
CA ALA A 155 -30.18 10.53 -14.55
C ALA A 155 -30.43 9.01 -14.66
N SER A 156 -29.61 8.20 -13.99
CA SER A 156 -29.82 6.75 -13.90
C SER A 156 -31.16 6.39 -13.24
N ALA A 157 -31.51 7.07 -12.14
CA ALA A 157 -32.79 6.90 -11.47
C ALA A 157 -33.98 7.34 -12.35
N ALA A 158 -33.84 8.47 -13.04
CA ALA A 158 -34.84 9.00 -13.97
C ALA A 158 -35.04 8.06 -15.16
N SER A 159 -33.98 7.45 -15.68
CA SER A 159 -34.02 6.42 -16.73
C SER A 159 -34.83 5.20 -16.26
N GLY A 160 -34.60 4.74 -15.02
CA GLY A 160 -35.38 3.67 -14.39
C GLY A 160 -36.86 4.01 -14.24
N LEU A 161 -37.19 5.20 -13.71
CA LEU A 161 -38.58 5.66 -13.57
C LEU A 161 -39.28 5.82 -14.92
N TRP A 162 -38.58 6.38 -15.91
CA TRP A 162 -39.10 6.53 -17.26
C TRP A 162 -39.40 5.17 -17.91
N LEU A 163 -38.51 4.19 -17.72
CA LEU A 163 -38.72 2.82 -18.19
C LEU A 163 -39.90 2.14 -17.48
N SER A 164 -40.07 2.39 -16.18
CA SER A 164 -41.22 1.93 -15.40
C SER A 164 -42.54 2.48 -15.95
N GLU A 165 -42.62 3.78 -16.21
CA GLU A 165 -43.78 4.39 -16.85
C GLU A 165 -44.02 3.86 -18.26
N TRP A 166 -42.97 3.73 -19.07
CA TRP A 166 -43.07 3.21 -20.42
C TRP A 166 -43.57 1.75 -20.42
N SER A 167 -43.16 0.95 -19.45
CA SER A 167 -43.69 -0.41 -19.27
C SER A 167 -45.17 -0.44 -18.91
N ASN A 168 -45.68 0.57 -18.21
CA ASN A 168 -47.10 0.67 -17.87
C ASN A 168 -47.97 1.03 -19.09
N ASP A 169 -47.42 1.69 -20.12
CA ASP A 169 -48.13 1.98 -21.38
C ASP A 169 -48.59 0.70 -22.09
N ALA A 170 -47.94 -0.45 -21.85
CA ALA A 170 -48.33 -1.76 -22.38
C ALA A 170 -49.71 -2.24 -21.89
N LEU A 171 -50.20 -1.70 -20.76
CA LEU A 171 -51.53 -2.01 -20.21
C LEU A 171 -52.66 -1.29 -20.98
N ASN A 172 -52.33 -0.26 -21.76
CA ASN A 172 -53.28 0.53 -22.55
C ASN A 172 -53.22 0.15 -24.03
N SER A 173 -54.15 -0.72 -24.48
CA SER A 173 -54.22 -1.24 -25.86
C SER A 173 -54.29 -0.16 -26.96
N GLN A 174 -54.74 1.07 -26.63
CA GLN A 174 -54.77 2.20 -27.57
C GLN A 174 -53.40 2.87 -27.79
N VAL A 175 -52.50 2.84 -26.79
CA VAL A 175 -51.18 3.51 -26.83
C VAL A 175 -50.12 2.60 -27.46
N VAL A 176 -50.27 1.28 -27.30
CA VAL A 176 -49.32 0.27 -27.81
C VAL A 176 -49.11 0.33 -29.33
N ASN A 177 -50.14 0.72 -30.09
CA ASN A 177 -50.11 0.77 -31.55
C ASN A 177 -49.64 2.12 -32.13
N ASP A 178 -49.44 3.15 -31.29
CA ASP A 178 -48.99 4.46 -31.77
C ASP A 178 -47.45 4.49 -31.94
N ARG A 179 -47.00 4.58 -33.20
CA ARG A 179 -45.58 4.69 -33.53
C ARG A 179 -44.97 6.01 -33.03
N ALA A 180 -45.73 7.10 -32.98
CA ALA A 180 -45.23 8.40 -32.56
C ALA A 180 -44.94 8.43 -31.05
N HIS A 181 -45.85 7.90 -30.23
CA HIS A 181 -45.64 7.77 -28.77
C HIS A 181 -44.41 6.90 -28.43
N ARG A 182 -44.23 5.77 -29.12
CA ARG A 182 -43.03 4.93 -28.92
C ARG A 182 -41.74 5.65 -29.31
N GLY A 183 -41.76 6.40 -30.41
CA GLY A 183 -40.62 7.23 -30.82
C GLY A 183 -40.28 8.31 -29.78
N HIS A 184 -41.29 8.94 -29.20
CA HIS A 184 -41.11 9.92 -28.12
C HIS A 184 -40.52 9.28 -26.85
N ARG A 185 -41.10 8.16 -26.36
CA ARG A 185 -40.58 7.43 -25.20
C ARG A 185 -39.12 6.99 -25.38
N LEU A 186 -38.79 6.44 -26.56
CA LEU A 186 -37.42 6.03 -26.89
C LEU A 186 -36.46 7.22 -26.97
N GLY A 187 -36.89 8.34 -27.59
CA GLY A 187 -36.08 9.55 -27.72
C GLY A 187 -35.72 10.17 -26.36
N VAL A 188 -36.70 10.26 -25.45
CA VAL A 188 -36.46 10.77 -24.08
C VAL A 188 -35.56 9.81 -23.29
N TYR A 189 -35.80 8.50 -23.37
CA TYR A 189 -34.96 7.49 -22.72
C TYR A 189 -33.50 7.57 -23.19
N ALA A 190 -33.28 7.68 -24.51
CA ALA A 190 -31.96 7.86 -25.09
C ALA A 190 -31.30 9.18 -24.65
N GLY A 191 -32.09 10.26 -24.52
CA GLY A 191 -31.60 11.55 -24.02
C GLY A 191 -31.14 11.49 -22.56
N ILE A 192 -31.90 10.83 -21.69
CA ILE A 192 -31.54 10.63 -20.28
C ILE A 192 -30.29 9.74 -20.17
N GLY A 193 -30.23 8.63 -20.91
CA GLY A 193 -29.06 7.75 -20.94
C GLY A 193 -27.80 8.46 -21.47
N ALA A 194 -27.94 9.31 -22.50
CA ALA A 194 -26.83 10.13 -22.98
C ALA A 194 -26.35 11.12 -21.91
N MET A 195 -27.26 11.77 -21.18
CA MET A 195 -26.91 12.65 -20.06
C MET A 195 -26.19 11.90 -18.94
N GLU A 196 -26.65 10.70 -18.58
CA GLU A 196 -26.03 9.82 -17.58
C GLU A 196 -24.58 9.49 -17.96
N VAL A 197 -24.36 9.02 -19.20
CA VAL A 197 -23.05 8.63 -19.71
C VAL A 197 -22.10 9.84 -19.79
N ILE A 198 -22.58 10.97 -20.32
CA ILE A 198 -21.75 12.19 -20.44
C ILE A 198 -21.37 12.70 -19.05
N ALA A 199 -22.31 12.79 -18.12
CA ALA A 199 -22.04 13.22 -16.75
C ALA A 199 -21.04 12.28 -16.05
N LEU A 200 -21.18 10.96 -16.24
CA LEU A 200 -20.26 9.97 -15.69
C LEU A 200 -18.85 10.10 -16.26
N ILE A 201 -18.72 10.25 -17.58
CA ILE A 201 -17.42 10.43 -18.25
C ILE A 201 -16.74 11.71 -17.75
N ILE A 202 -17.49 12.82 -17.64
CA ILE A 202 -16.96 14.08 -17.11
C ILE A 202 -16.47 13.89 -15.68
N ALA A 203 -17.29 13.28 -14.81
CA ALA A 203 -16.93 13.05 -13.41
C ALA A 203 -15.64 12.21 -13.28
N LYS A 204 -15.56 11.09 -14.02
CA LYS A 204 -14.40 10.18 -14.01
C LYS A 204 -13.13 10.84 -14.55
N LEU A 205 -13.22 11.54 -15.68
CA LEU A 205 -12.08 12.24 -16.27
C LEU A 205 -11.58 13.35 -15.33
N LEU A 206 -12.48 14.18 -14.81
CA LEU A 206 -12.11 15.24 -13.87
C LEU A 206 -11.44 14.66 -12.62
N LEU A 207 -11.99 13.60 -12.03
CA LEU A 207 -11.38 12.95 -10.87
C LEU A 207 -9.97 12.45 -11.20
N ARG A 208 -9.80 11.73 -12.32
CA ARG A 208 -8.51 11.15 -12.70
C ARG A 208 -7.45 12.20 -12.99
N PHE A 209 -7.80 13.28 -13.70
CA PHE A 209 -6.88 14.40 -13.93
C PHE A 209 -6.50 15.12 -12.64
N ARG A 210 -7.45 15.29 -11.70
CA ARG A 210 -7.18 16.01 -10.45
C ARG A 210 -6.37 15.20 -9.47
N CYS A 211 -6.60 13.89 -9.37
CA CYS A 211 -5.75 13.03 -8.56
C CYS A 211 -4.33 12.94 -9.13
N LEU A 212 -4.16 12.83 -10.46
CA LEU A 212 -2.84 12.88 -11.09
C LEU A 212 -2.10 14.20 -10.79
N ARG A 213 -2.81 15.33 -10.80
CA ARG A 213 -2.24 16.61 -10.41
C ARG A 213 -1.82 16.64 -8.94
N ALA A 214 -2.64 16.09 -8.04
CA ALA A 214 -2.33 16.01 -6.61
C ALA A 214 -1.08 15.15 -6.36
N SER A 215 -0.96 14.02 -7.07
CA SER A 215 0.23 13.16 -7.02
C SER A 215 1.48 13.89 -7.49
N ARG A 216 1.41 14.58 -8.65
CA ARG A 216 2.52 15.37 -9.18
C ARG A 216 2.99 16.44 -8.19
N GLU A 217 2.07 17.17 -7.59
CA GLU A 217 2.38 18.21 -6.61
C GLU A 217 3.07 17.61 -5.37
N LEU A 218 2.61 16.47 -4.86
CA LEU A 218 3.28 15.78 -3.76
C LEU A 218 4.67 15.30 -4.14
N HIS A 219 4.82 14.70 -5.33
CA HIS A 219 6.10 14.26 -5.84
C HIS A 219 7.11 15.41 -5.95
N ASP A 220 6.69 16.56 -6.50
CA ASP A 220 7.54 17.73 -6.65
C ASP A 220 7.95 18.31 -5.29
N GLN A 221 7.02 18.35 -4.31
CA GLN A 221 7.32 18.73 -2.92
C GLN A 221 8.31 17.76 -2.26
N MET A 222 8.14 16.45 -2.47
CA MET A 222 9.03 15.43 -1.93
C MET A 222 10.44 15.58 -2.49
N ILE A 223 10.60 15.74 -3.81
CA ILE A 223 11.91 15.97 -4.43
C ILE A 223 12.55 17.24 -3.87
N ALA A 224 11.82 18.36 -3.85
CA ALA A 224 12.34 19.63 -3.37
C ALA A 224 12.85 19.54 -1.93
N ARG A 225 12.18 18.76 -1.08
CA ARG A 225 12.54 18.54 0.33
C ARG A 225 13.70 17.57 0.50
N VAL A 226 13.73 16.47 -0.25
CA VAL A 226 14.80 15.46 -0.14
C VAL A 226 16.14 15.99 -0.65
N VAL A 227 16.16 16.73 -1.76
CA VAL A 227 17.40 17.31 -2.30
C VAL A 227 18.04 18.32 -1.34
N ARG A 228 17.23 18.93 -0.46
CA ARG A 228 17.67 19.89 0.56
C ARG A 228 17.78 19.28 1.96
N ALA A 229 17.66 17.96 2.10
CA ALA A 229 17.81 17.29 3.39
C ALA A 229 19.29 17.23 3.81
N PRO A 230 19.59 17.32 5.12
CA PRO A 230 20.96 17.23 5.63
C PRO A 230 21.55 15.83 5.43
N MET A 231 22.89 15.72 5.35
CA MET A 231 23.56 14.41 5.23
C MET A 231 23.18 13.41 6.32
N SER A 232 22.89 13.89 7.54
CA SER A 232 22.41 13.04 8.64
C SER A 232 21.11 12.30 8.32
N TYR A 233 20.24 12.86 7.46
CA TYR A 233 19.03 12.18 6.99
C TYR A 233 19.39 10.96 6.12
N PHE A 234 20.36 11.09 5.22
CA PHE A 234 20.80 10.01 4.33
C PHE A 234 21.62 8.93 5.04
N ASP A 235 22.36 9.30 6.09
CA ASP A 235 23.11 8.34 6.90
C ASP A 235 22.18 7.48 7.80
N THR A 236 21.06 8.05 8.24
CA THR A 236 20.09 7.39 9.13
C THR A 236 18.95 6.69 8.38
N THR A 237 18.67 7.13 7.16
CA THR A 237 17.58 6.62 6.32
C THR A 237 18.15 5.76 5.20
N PRO A 238 17.87 4.44 5.17
CA PRO A 238 18.35 3.57 4.10
C PRO A 238 17.88 4.06 2.72
N ILE A 239 18.77 4.07 1.74
CA ILE A 239 18.47 4.53 0.38
C ILE A 239 17.28 3.79 -0.25
N GLY A 240 17.14 2.50 0.04
CA GLY A 240 16.00 1.69 -0.40
C GLY A 240 14.66 2.19 0.13
N ARG A 241 14.63 2.78 1.33
CA ARG A 241 13.41 3.38 1.91
C ARG A 241 13.00 4.62 1.14
N ILE A 242 13.95 5.50 0.81
CA ILE A 242 13.71 6.70 0.00
C ILE A 242 13.20 6.29 -1.39
N LEU A 243 13.88 5.33 -2.03
CA LEU A 243 13.48 4.82 -3.34
C LEU A 243 12.08 4.20 -3.32
N ASN A 244 11.73 3.45 -2.27
CA ASN A 244 10.40 2.86 -2.13
C ASN A 244 9.30 3.92 -2.02
N ARG A 245 9.56 5.04 -1.33
CA ARG A 245 8.63 6.17 -1.24
C ARG A 245 8.40 6.82 -2.61
N PHE A 246 9.45 7.04 -3.39
CA PHE A 246 9.34 7.63 -4.74
C PHE A 246 8.80 6.67 -5.82
N SER A 247 8.92 5.35 -5.62
CA SER A 247 8.45 4.35 -6.59
C SER A 247 7.09 3.77 -6.19
N GLN A 248 7.06 2.88 -5.20
CA GLN A 248 5.86 2.13 -4.84
C GLN A 248 4.77 3.02 -4.25
N GLU A 249 5.10 3.92 -3.31
CA GLU A 249 4.06 4.74 -2.65
C GLU A 249 3.47 5.79 -3.60
N ILE A 250 4.29 6.40 -4.47
CA ILE A 250 3.79 7.24 -5.58
C ILE A 250 2.92 6.44 -6.55
N THR A 251 3.34 5.25 -6.97
CA THR A 251 2.55 4.40 -7.88
C THR A 251 1.18 4.06 -7.27
N LYS A 252 1.13 3.70 -5.98
CA LYS A 252 -0.14 3.46 -5.28
C LYS A 252 -1.03 4.70 -5.28
N MET A 253 -0.46 5.88 -5.06
CA MET A 253 -1.21 7.13 -5.10
C MET A 253 -1.72 7.45 -6.52
N ASP A 254 -0.90 7.22 -7.55
CA ASP A 254 -1.24 7.48 -8.95
C ASP A 254 -2.35 6.56 -9.47
N SER A 255 -2.24 5.26 -9.25
CA SER A 255 -3.15 4.28 -9.84
C SER A 255 -4.19 3.75 -8.87
N GLU A 256 -3.76 3.31 -7.69
CA GLU A 256 -4.62 2.55 -6.77
C GLU A 256 -5.58 3.48 -6.03
N LEU A 257 -5.09 4.54 -5.39
CA LEU A 257 -5.90 5.48 -4.61
C LEU A 257 -7.01 6.12 -5.46
N CYS A 258 -6.66 6.57 -6.67
CA CYS A 258 -7.61 7.14 -7.61
C CYS A 258 -8.74 6.17 -7.94
N TYR A 259 -8.39 4.93 -8.24
CA TYR A 259 -9.31 3.89 -8.65
C TYR A 259 -10.23 3.46 -7.50
N VAL A 260 -9.68 3.19 -6.31
CA VAL A 260 -10.49 2.75 -5.16
C VAL A 260 -11.39 3.87 -4.66
N PHE A 261 -10.94 5.14 -4.72
CA PHE A 261 -11.76 6.29 -4.35
C PHE A 261 -12.91 6.53 -5.34
N GLU A 262 -12.67 6.36 -6.65
CA GLU A 262 -13.72 6.42 -7.67
C GLU A 262 -14.83 5.40 -7.38
N LEU A 263 -14.43 4.13 -7.14
CA LEU A 263 -15.38 3.06 -6.87
C LEU A 263 -16.08 3.22 -5.52
N MET A 264 -15.38 3.71 -4.50
CA MET A 264 -15.98 4.05 -3.21
C MET A 264 -17.09 5.11 -3.39
N LEU A 265 -16.81 6.20 -4.10
CA LEU A 265 -17.75 7.29 -4.31
C LEU A 265 -18.96 6.85 -5.14
N LEU A 266 -18.74 6.07 -6.20
CA LEU A 266 -19.80 5.54 -7.05
C LEU A 266 -20.74 4.62 -6.27
N ASN A 267 -20.20 3.65 -5.52
CA ASN A 267 -21.02 2.73 -4.72
C ASN A 267 -21.74 3.46 -3.57
N PHE A 268 -21.10 4.45 -2.94
CA PHE A 268 -21.74 5.28 -1.92
C PHE A 268 -23.01 5.97 -2.45
N LEU A 269 -22.90 6.61 -3.61
CA LEU A 269 -24.02 7.32 -4.22
C LEU A 269 -25.12 6.37 -4.70
N LEU A 270 -24.77 5.21 -5.25
CA LEU A 270 -25.74 4.18 -5.64
C LEU A 270 -26.51 3.62 -4.43
N VAL A 271 -25.83 3.38 -3.29
CA VAL A 271 -26.49 2.94 -2.06
C VAL A 271 -27.50 3.99 -1.59
N ILE A 272 -27.14 5.27 -1.58
CA ILE A 272 -28.06 6.35 -1.22
C ILE A 272 -29.24 6.39 -2.19
N LEU A 273 -28.98 6.26 -3.49
CA LEU A 273 -30.00 6.27 -4.51
C LEU A 273 -30.99 5.12 -4.32
N PHE A 274 -30.52 3.88 -4.22
CA PHE A 274 -31.38 2.71 -4.04
C PHE A 274 -32.17 2.80 -2.75
N LEU A 275 -31.55 3.19 -1.64
CA LEU A 275 -32.23 3.35 -0.37
C LEU A 275 -33.30 4.44 -0.43
N GLY A 276 -33.01 5.56 -1.09
CA GLY A 276 -33.95 6.65 -1.32
C GLY A 276 -35.16 6.21 -2.14
N MET A 277 -34.92 5.55 -3.28
CA MET A 277 -35.99 5.08 -4.18
C MET A 277 -36.87 4.01 -3.52
N ILE A 278 -36.28 3.05 -2.79
CA ILE A 278 -37.04 2.04 -2.03
C ILE A 278 -37.89 2.71 -0.95
N SER A 279 -37.34 3.71 -0.25
CA SER A 279 -38.04 4.41 0.84
C SER A 279 -39.19 5.29 0.35
N LEU A 280 -39.08 5.88 -0.85
CA LEU A 280 -40.14 6.69 -1.46
C LEU A 280 -41.36 5.83 -1.84
N GLU A 281 -41.12 4.68 -2.47
CA GLU A 281 -42.20 3.81 -2.98
C GLU A 281 -42.76 2.87 -1.89
N THR A 282 -41.91 2.44 -0.95
CA THR A 282 -42.30 1.54 0.15
C THR A 282 -41.82 2.08 1.50
N PRO A 283 -42.53 3.07 2.09
CA PRO A 283 -42.12 3.70 3.35
C PRO A 283 -41.99 2.72 4.54
N LEU A 284 -42.70 1.59 4.50
CA LEU A 284 -42.61 0.51 5.48
C LEU A 284 -41.18 -0.04 5.66
N VAL A 285 -40.34 0.03 4.61
CA VAL A 285 -38.95 -0.45 4.66
C VAL A 285 -38.10 0.39 5.61
N LEU A 286 -38.45 1.67 5.83
CA LEU A 286 -37.73 2.58 6.74
C LEU A 286 -37.67 2.05 8.18
N LEU A 287 -38.71 1.34 8.62
CA LEU A 287 -38.75 0.70 9.94
C LEU A 287 -37.69 -0.40 10.07
N ALA A 288 -37.42 -1.15 9.01
CA ALA A 288 -36.44 -2.23 9.00
C ALA A 288 -35.00 -1.73 8.82
N ILE A 289 -34.81 -0.59 8.15
CA ILE A 289 -33.49 0.00 7.89
C ILE A 289 -32.75 0.34 9.20
N GLY A 290 -33.44 0.90 10.20
CA GLY A 290 -32.83 1.28 11.48
C GLY A 290 -32.11 0.14 12.19
N PRO A 291 -32.80 -0.98 12.51
CA PRO A 291 -32.18 -2.17 13.11
C PRO A 291 -31.04 -2.75 12.26
N ILE A 292 -31.21 -2.78 10.94
CA ILE A 292 -30.19 -3.31 10.01
C ILE A 292 -28.92 -2.46 10.05
N ILE A 293 -29.03 -1.13 10.07
CA ILE A 293 -27.88 -0.21 10.21
C ILE A 293 -27.16 -0.43 11.55
N ILE A 294 -27.89 -0.70 12.63
CA ILE A 294 -27.27 -0.96 13.94
C ILE A 294 -26.44 -2.25 13.90
N VAL A 295 -27.03 -3.36 13.44
CA VAL A 295 -26.31 -4.64 13.30
C VAL A 295 -25.10 -4.49 12.40
N TYR A 296 -25.27 -3.74 11.32
CA TYR A 296 -24.22 -3.40 10.38
C TYR A 296 -23.05 -2.65 11.04
N ILE A 297 -23.31 -1.58 11.80
CA ILE A 297 -22.26 -0.80 12.49
C ILE A 297 -21.50 -1.68 13.48
N VAL A 298 -22.18 -2.59 14.17
CA VAL A 298 -21.57 -3.53 15.10
C VAL A 298 -20.65 -4.51 14.36
N CYS A 299 -21.13 -5.15 13.29
CA CYS A 299 -20.31 -6.05 12.46
C CYS A 299 -19.08 -5.32 11.90
N GLN A 300 -19.25 -4.10 11.40
CA GLN A 300 -18.18 -3.30 10.83
C GLN A 300 -17.12 -2.94 11.88
N ARG A 301 -17.51 -2.51 13.10
CA ARG A 301 -16.56 -2.20 14.17
C ARG A 301 -15.73 -3.41 14.58
N ILE A 302 -16.37 -4.56 14.72
CA ILE A 302 -15.69 -5.82 15.07
C ILE A 302 -14.68 -6.18 13.98
N TYR A 303 -15.12 -6.19 12.72
CA TYR A 303 -14.24 -6.51 11.59
C TYR A 303 -13.05 -5.56 11.47
N ILE A 304 -13.27 -4.25 11.49
CA ILE A 304 -12.20 -3.24 11.32
C ILE A 304 -11.14 -3.36 12.43
N SER A 305 -11.56 -3.66 13.66
CA SER A 305 -10.63 -3.85 14.78
C SER A 305 -9.73 -5.09 14.57
N SER A 306 -10.34 -6.23 14.25
CA SER A 306 -9.62 -7.49 14.04
C SER A 306 -8.78 -7.49 12.76
N SER A 307 -9.34 -7.08 11.63
CA SER A 307 -8.68 -7.04 10.31
C SER A 307 -7.42 -6.20 10.34
N ARG A 308 -7.44 -5.06 11.04
CA ARG A 308 -6.26 -4.20 11.20
C ARG A 308 -5.10 -4.88 11.92
N GLN A 309 -5.39 -5.63 12.99
CA GLN A 309 -4.34 -6.35 13.71
C GLN A 309 -3.79 -7.51 12.87
N ILE A 310 -4.67 -8.25 12.18
CA ILE A 310 -4.26 -9.35 11.31
C ILE A 310 -3.35 -8.83 10.17
N LYS A 311 -3.77 -7.78 9.45
CA LYS A 311 -2.97 -7.15 8.39
C LYS A 311 -1.65 -6.60 8.91
N ARG A 312 -1.59 -6.12 10.14
CA ARG A 312 -0.35 -5.66 10.77
C ARG A 312 0.62 -6.83 11.00
N ILE A 313 0.14 -7.94 11.55
CA ILE A 313 0.96 -9.15 11.77
C ILE A 313 1.40 -9.74 10.43
N GLU A 314 0.52 -9.75 9.43
CA GLU A 314 0.84 -10.16 8.06
C GLU A 314 1.99 -9.32 7.48
N SER A 315 1.90 -7.99 7.57
CA SER A 315 2.97 -7.10 7.11
C SER A 315 4.31 -7.34 7.84
N GLU A 316 4.25 -7.63 9.14
CA GLU A 316 5.45 -7.87 9.96
C GLU A 316 6.10 -9.23 9.63
N THR A 317 5.28 -10.27 9.39
CA THR A 317 5.77 -11.62 9.02
C THR A 317 6.30 -11.72 7.59
N ARG A 318 5.87 -10.83 6.69
CA ARG A 318 6.36 -10.77 5.31
C ARG A 318 7.82 -10.31 5.19
N SER A 319 8.25 -9.35 6.00
CA SER A 319 9.60 -8.75 5.91
C SER A 319 10.75 -9.77 6.15
N PRO A 320 10.67 -10.67 7.16
CA PRO A 320 11.65 -11.73 7.37
C PRO A 320 11.86 -12.69 6.18
N ILE A 321 10.85 -12.88 5.34
CA ILE A 321 10.95 -13.74 4.14
C ILE A 321 11.88 -13.09 3.11
N ILE A 322 11.66 -11.80 2.82
CA ILE A 322 12.48 -11.05 1.85
C ILE A 322 13.92 -10.92 2.37
N SER A 323 14.08 -10.62 3.66
CA SER A 323 15.40 -10.55 4.30
C SER A 323 16.14 -11.90 4.23
N HIS A 324 15.44 -13.02 4.50
CA HIS A 324 16.02 -14.36 4.38
C HIS A 324 16.55 -14.64 2.96
N LEU A 325 15.75 -14.29 1.95
CA LEU A 325 16.11 -14.51 0.55
C LEU A 325 17.33 -13.67 0.16
N SER A 326 17.35 -12.39 0.54
CA SER A 326 18.49 -11.50 0.28
C SER A 326 19.77 -12.00 0.94
N GLU A 327 19.71 -12.42 2.20
CA GLU A 327 20.85 -12.98 2.92
C GLU A 327 21.32 -14.31 2.31
N THR A 328 20.39 -15.16 1.87
CA THR A 328 20.69 -16.42 1.19
C THR A 328 21.40 -16.17 -0.14
N PHE A 329 20.95 -15.19 -0.94
CA PHE A 329 21.59 -14.84 -2.21
C PHE A 329 23.01 -14.30 -2.01
N ASN A 330 23.20 -13.40 -1.05
CA ASN A 330 24.52 -12.85 -0.72
C ASN A 330 25.45 -13.92 -0.11
N GLY A 331 24.90 -14.85 0.67
CA GLY A 331 25.62 -15.89 1.39
C GLY A 331 25.75 -17.23 0.65
N THR A 332 25.35 -17.33 -0.62
CA THR A 332 25.23 -18.63 -1.32
C THR A 332 26.55 -19.41 -1.39
N ALA A 333 27.70 -18.74 -1.45
CA ALA A 333 29.00 -19.39 -1.39
C ALA A 333 29.26 -20.04 -0.02
N SER A 334 29.02 -19.31 1.06
CA SER A 334 29.19 -19.79 2.44
C SER A 334 28.23 -20.93 2.76
N ILE A 335 26.95 -20.80 2.40
CA ILE A 335 25.93 -21.83 2.68
C ILE A 335 26.32 -23.16 2.03
N ARG A 336 26.80 -23.13 0.78
CA ARG A 336 27.25 -24.32 0.07
C ARG A 336 28.56 -24.88 0.65
N ALA A 337 29.48 -24.03 1.06
CA ALA A 337 30.74 -24.45 1.68
C ALA A 337 30.51 -25.20 3.00
N PHE A 338 29.51 -24.79 3.78
CA PHE A 338 29.15 -25.42 5.06
C PHE A 338 28.11 -26.55 4.94
N GLY A 339 27.56 -26.82 3.75
CA GLY A 339 26.51 -27.83 3.56
C GLY A 339 25.22 -27.55 4.34
N ALA A 340 24.89 -26.28 4.57
CA ALA A 340 23.77 -25.85 5.42
C ALA A 340 22.47 -25.58 4.64
N ASP A 341 22.35 -26.09 3.42
CA ASP A 341 21.22 -25.84 2.51
C ASP A 341 19.87 -26.28 3.11
N HIS A 342 19.80 -27.48 3.70
CA HIS A 342 18.58 -27.98 4.33
C HIS A 342 18.09 -27.11 5.49
N TRP A 343 19.02 -26.55 6.28
CA TRP A 343 18.69 -25.65 7.37
C TRP A 343 18.07 -24.34 6.85
N PHE A 344 18.66 -23.74 5.81
CA PHE A 344 18.13 -22.53 5.17
C PHE A 344 16.76 -22.77 4.53
N VAL A 345 16.56 -23.91 3.85
CA VAL A 345 15.27 -24.28 3.26
C VAL A 345 14.19 -24.41 4.35
N ARG A 346 14.50 -25.08 5.47
CA ARG A 346 13.56 -25.23 6.60
C ARG A 346 13.20 -23.88 7.22
N GLN A 347 14.16 -22.97 7.36
CA GLN A 347 13.90 -21.61 7.84
C GLN A 347 13.01 -20.83 6.87
N SER A 348 13.22 -20.99 5.56
CA SER A 348 12.37 -20.38 4.54
C SER A 348 10.93 -20.85 4.66
N TYR A 349 10.69 -22.17 4.75
CA TYR A 349 9.33 -22.72 4.92
C TYR A 349 8.66 -22.19 6.18
N ARG A 350 9.36 -22.19 7.33
CA ARG A 350 8.78 -21.69 8.59
C ARG A 350 8.35 -20.22 8.50
N ARG A 351 9.10 -19.38 7.80
CA ARG A 351 8.75 -17.95 7.61
C ARG A 351 7.58 -17.78 6.65
N ILE A 352 7.56 -18.55 5.56
CA ILE A 352 6.45 -18.55 4.59
C ILE A 352 5.15 -19.03 5.24
N ASP A 353 5.20 -20.12 6.02
CA ASP A 353 4.04 -20.67 6.71
C ASP A 353 3.46 -19.67 7.72
N ALA A 354 4.31 -18.98 8.50
CA ALA A 354 3.87 -17.95 9.42
C ALA A 354 3.12 -16.80 8.71
N ASN A 355 3.63 -16.35 7.56
CA ASN A 355 2.98 -15.33 6.74
C ASN A 355 1.67 -15.86 6.13
N ASN A 356 1.65 -17.08 5.61
CA ASN A 356 0.47 -17.70 5.01
C ASN A 356 -0.66 -17.91 6.02
N GLN A 357 -0.35 -18.27 7.26
CA GLN A 357 -1.35 -18.35 8.34
C GLN A 357 -2.04 -17.01 8.57
N CYS A 358 -1.28 -15.91 8.56
CA CYS A 358 -1.83 -14.56 8.73
C CYS A 358 -2.67 -14.14 7.52
N PHE A 359 -2.17 -14.37 6.31
CA PHE A 359 -2.89 -14.10 5.06
C PHE A 359 -4.22 -14.87 5.00
N TYR A 360 -4.20 -16.16 5.32
CA TYR A 360 -5.41 -16.98 5.35
C TYR A 360 -6.44 -16.47 6.37
N LEU A 361 -6.00 -16.08 7.56
CA LEU A 361 -6.89 -15.50 8.58
C LEU A 361 -7.49 -14.15 8.11
N SER A 362 -6.72 -13.34 7.38
CA SER A 362 -7.17 -12.10 6.77
C SER A 362 -8.29 -12.36 5.75
N PHE A 363 -8.07 -13.35 4.87
CA PHE A 363 -9.05 -13.80 3.89
C PHE A 363 -10.33 -14.34 4.55
N CYS A 364 -10.21 -15.20 5.56
CA CYS A 364 -11.37 -15.70 6.31
C CYS A 364 -12.15 -14.57 6.99
N GLY A 365 -11.45 -13.55 7.51
CA GLY A 365 -12.09 -12.37 8.09
C GLY A 365 -12.92 -11.59 7.08
N GLU A 366 -12.41 -11.41 5.86
CA GLU A 366 -13.14 -10.77 4.75
C GLU A 366 -14.39 -11.55 4.36
N GLN A 367 -14.27 -12.87 4.20
CA GLN A 367 -15.40 -13.75 3.92
C GLN A 367 -16.46 -13.73 5.04
N TRP A 368 -16.03 -13.70 6.29
CA TRP A 368 -16.94 -13.56 7.43
C TRP A 368 -17.78 -12.28 7.34
N LEU A 369 -17.15 -11.15 7.00
CA LEU A 369 -17.87 -9.88 6.84
C LEU A 369 -18.82 -9.96 5.64
N GLN A 370 -18.35 -10.46 4.50
CA GLN A 370 -19.14 -10.57 3.27
C GLN A 370 -20.43 -11.36 3.48
N ILE A 371 -20.36 -12.54 4.10
CA ILE A 371 -21.54 -13.38 4.38
C ILE A 371 -22.55 -12.64 5.27
N ARG A 372 -22.09 -11.89 6.28
CA ARG A 372 -22.98 -11.11 7.16
C ARG A 372 -23.66 -9.96 6.41
N LEU A 373 -22.92 -9.28 5.54
CA LEU A 373 -23.45 -8.19 4.71
C LEU A 373 -24.45 -8.70 3.67
N GLU A 374 -24.17 -9.83 3.04
CA GLU A 374 -25.09 -10.48 2.09
C GLU A 374 -26.38 -10.95 2.77
N PHE A 375 -26.28 -11.47 3.99
CA PHE A 375 -27.45 -11.84 4.78
C PHE A 375 -28.31 -10.61 5.15
N LEU A 376 -27.69 -9.50 5.59
CA LEU A 376 -28.39 -8.25 5.88
C LEU A 376 -29.05 -7.67 4.62
N GLY A 377 -28.36 -7.68 3.48
CA GLY A 377 -28.92 -7.24 2.22
C GLY A 377 -30.09 -8.11 1.75
N SER A 378 -29.98 -9.44 1.91
CA SER A 378 -31.08 -10.37 1.65
C SER A 378 -32.30 -10.09 2.53
N LEU A 379 -32.09 -9.65 3.78
CA LEU A 379 -33.18 -9.21 4.65
C LEU A 379 -33.85 -7.93 4.14
N ILE A 380 -33.10 -6.97 3.58
CA ILE A 380 -33.66 -5.78 2.92
C ILE A 380 -34.49 -6.19 1.71
N VAL A 381 -34.00 -7.11 0.87
CA VAL A 381 -34.76 -7.66 -0.27
C VAL A 381 -36.06 -8.32 0.20
N PHE A 382 -35.99 -9.13 1.25
CA PHE A 382 -37.15 -9.81 1.82
C PHE A 382 -38.21 -8.81 2.32
N VAL A 383 -37.80 -7.82 3.14
CA VAL A 383 -38.72 -6.81 3.68
C VAL A 383 -39.29 -5.92 2.57
N SER A 384 -38.47 -5.48 1.63
CA SER A 384 -38.93 -4.65 0.49
C SER A 384 -39.90 -5.40 -0.41
N THR A 385 -39.67 -6.68 -0.67
CA THR A 385 -40.58 -7.51 -1.47
C THR A 385 -41.92 -7.72 -0.76
N ILE A 386 -41.91 -8.00 0.55
CA ILE A 386 -43.14 -8.11 1.34
C ILE A 386 -43.89 -6.78 1.38
N ALA A 387 -43.18 -5.67 1.60
CA ALA A 387 -43.78 -4.34 1.59
C ALA A 387 -44.41 -4.01 0.24
N ALA A 388 -43.74 -4.33 -0.87
CA ALA A 388 -44.29 -4.17 -2.22
C ALA A 388 -45.55 -5.02 -2.45
N VAL A 389 -45.59 -6.26 -1.92
CA VAL A 389 -46.78 -7.14 -2.00
C VAL A 389 -47.93 -6.61 -1.15
N ILE A 390 -47.67 -6.07 0.05
CA ILE A 390 -48.69 -5.45 0.90
C ILE A 390 -49.26 -4.20 0.22
N CYS A 391 -48.38 -3.38 -0.37
CA CYS A 391 -48.73 -2.17 -1.10
C CYS A 391 -49.15 -2.43 -2.56
N ARG A 392 -49.41 -3.69 -2.96
CA ARG A 392 -49.72 -4.05 -4.36
C ARG A 392 -50.92 -3.32 -4.96
N ASN A 393 -51.83 -2.85 -4.12
CA ASN A 393 -53.02 -2.11 -4.56
C ASN A 393 -52.72 -0.62 -4.84
N GLN A 394 -51.56 -0.11 -4.39
CA GLN A 394 -51.13 1.28 -4.51
C GLN A 394 -49.93 1.43 -5.47
N LEU A 395 -49.17 0.36 -5.69
CA LEU A 395 -48.00 0.33 -6.57
C LEU A 395 -48.39 -0.11 -7.99
N SER A 396 -47.90 0.61 -9.00
CA SER A 396 -47.96 0.11 -10.38
C SER A 396 -47.01 -1.09 -10.57
N PRO A 397 -47.30 -2.02 -11.50
CA PRO A 397 -46.41 -3.15 -11.78
C PRO A 397 -44.98 -2.72 -12.15
N GLY A 398 -44.82 -1.62 -12.90
CA GLY A 398 -43.51 -1.06 -13.23
C GLY A 398 -42.74 -0.57 -12.01
N LEU A 399 -43.39 0.14 -11.08
CA LEU A 399 -42.74 0.63 -9.86
C LEU A 399 -42.37 -0.51 -8.92
N ALA A 400 -43.24 -1.53 -8.79
CA ALA A 400 -42.93 -2.73 -8.02
C ALA A 400 -41.69 -3.46 -8.57
N ALA A 401 -41.58 -3.59 -9.90
CA ALA A 401 -40.41 -4.20 -10.54
C ALA A 401 -39.13 -3.38 -10.31
N LEU A 402 -39.21 -2.05 -10.38
CA LEU A 402 -38.10 -1.14 -10.12
C LEU A 402 -37.62 -1.22 -8.67
N VAL A 403 -38.53 -1.26 -7.69
CA VAL A 403 -38.19 -1.41 -6.26
C VAL A 403 -37.49 -2.75 -6.00
N ILE A 404 -37.97 -3.84 -6.60
CA ILE A 404 -37.33 -5.17 -6.48
C ILE A 404 -35.94 -5.15 -7.14
N ASN A 405 -35.77 -4.50 -8.29
CA ASN A 405 -34.47 -4.40 -8.94
C ASN A 405 -33.45 -3.63 -8.07
N TYR A 406 -33.86 -2.50 -7.50
CA TYR A 406 -32.99 -1.71 -6.61
C TYR A 406 -32.70 -2.44 -5.30
N SER A 407 -33.66 -3.18 -4.74
CA SER A 407 -33.42 -3.96 -3.53
C SER A 407 -32.44 -5.11 -3.78
N LEU A 408 -32.48 -5.78 -4.93
CA LEU A 408 -31.50 -6.82 -5.28
C LEU A 408 -30.08 -6.25 -5.40
N ASN A 409 -29.94 -5.04 -5.96
CA ASN A 409 -28.64 -4.41 -6.17
C ASN A 409 -28.05 -3.77 -4.91
N ILE A 410 -28.86 -3.42 -3.91
CA ILE A 410 -28.38 -2.74 -2.69
C ILE A 410 -27.32 -3.56 -1.95
N THR A 411 -27.49 -4.88 -1.91
CA THR A 411 -26.61 -5.81 -1.18
C THR A 411 -25.20 -5.78 -1.74
N LEU A 412 -25.07 -5.92 -3.07
CA LEU A 412 -23.78 -5.93 -3.76
C LEU A 412 -23.08 -4.57 -3.67
N ASN A 413 -23.83 -3.47 -3.85
CA ASN A 413 -23.26 -2.12 -3.81
C ASN A 413 -22.85 -1.70 -2.39
N LEU A 414 -23.61 -2.10 -1.36
CA LEU A 414 -23.25 -1.84 0.03
C LEU A 414 -22.00 -2.64 0.45
N SER A 415 -21.94 -3.92 0.09
CA SER A 415 -20.74 -4.74 0.32
C SER A 415 -19.51 -4.15 -0.37
N SER A 416 -19.65 -3.79 -1.64
CA SER A 416 -18.60 -3.18 -2.45
C SER A 416 -18.15 -1.84 -1.87
N PHE A 417 -19.09 -0.96 -1.48
CA PHE A 417 -18.79 0.32 -0.84
C PHE A 417 -17.86 0.15 0.37
N ILE A 418 -18.16 -0.78 1.27
CA ILE A 418 -17.35 -1.03 2.48
C ILE A 418 -15.98 -1.55 2.12
N SER A 419 -15.92 -2.49 1.19
CA SER A 419 -14.65 -3.01 0.72
C SER A 419 -13.81 -1.85 0.17
N PHE A 420 -14.38 -0.97 -0.65
CA PHE A 420 -13.68 0.20 -1.19
C PHE A 420 -13.32 1.27 -0.15
N VAL A 421 -14.10 1.43 0.92
CA VAL A 421 -13.71 2.27 2.07
C VAL A 421 -12.44 1.70 2.71
N ASN A 422 -12.40 0.40 2.98
CA ASN A 422 -11.21 -0.25 3.55
C ASN A 422 -10.00 -0.17 2.61
N HIS A 423 -10.21 -0.34 1.30
CA HIS A 423 -9.13 -0.19 0.31
C HIS A 423 -8.64 1.25 0.21
N THR A 424 -9.54 2.23 0.27
CA THR A 424 -9.19 3.67 0.31
C THR A 424 -8.37 4.00 1.55
N ASP A 425 -8.79 3.53 2.73
CA ASP A 425 -8.02 3.66 3.97
C ASP A 425 -6.61 3.05 3.81
N ASN A 426 -6.48 1.85 3.23
CA ASN A 426 -5.16 1.24 3.04
C ASN A 426 -4.29 2.02 2.04
N ALA A 427 -4.87 2.47 0.92
CA ALA A 427 -4.16 3.25 -0.09
C ALA A 427 -3.72 4.62 0.45
N MET A 428 -4.48 5.20 1.38
CA MET A 428 -4.19 6.49 1.99
C MET A 428 -2.95 6.46 2.91
N ILE A 429 -2.50 5.27 3.36
CA ILE A 429 -1.23 5.08 4.08
C ILE A 429 -0.04 5.52 3.20
N ALA A 430 -0.10 5.27 1.88
CA ALA A 430 0.92 5.72 0.96
C ALA A 430 1.06 7.25 0.97
N VAL A 431 -0.08 7.96 0.99
CA VAL A 431 -0.11 9.42 1.08
C VAL A 431 0.47 9.93 2.39
N GLU A 432 0.16 9.28 3.52
CA GLU A 432 0.75 9.63 4.82
C GLU A 432 2.28 9.53 4.79
N LYS A 433 2.83 8.44 4.24
CA LYS A 433 4.28 8.27 4.09
C LYS A 433 4.92 9.30 3.16
N CYS A 434 4.23 9.67 2.07
CA CYS A 434 4.70 10.73 1.18
C CYS A 434 4.73 12.10 1.89
N LEU A 435 3.69 12.40 2.68
CA LEU A 435 3.62 13.63 3.48
C LEU A 435 4.68 13.69 4.59
N GLU A 436 5.12 12.56 5.14
CA GLU A 436 6.27 12.55 6.05
C GLU A 436 7.55 13.03 5.35
N VAL A 437 7.75 12.66 4.07
CA VAL A 437 8.93 13.11 3.30
C VAL A 437 8.90 14.61 3.07
N THR A 438 7.71 15.19 2.85
CA THR A 438 7.60 16.65 2.67
C THR A 438 7.92 17.43 3.94
N GLN A 439 7.95 16.76 5.09
CA GLN A 439 8.28 17.32 6.41
C GLN A 439 9.72 17.02 6.85
N THR A 440 10.55 16.44 5.98
CA THR A 440 11.96 16.16 6.27
C THR A 440 12.71 17.45 6.68
N PRO A 441 13.59 17.41 7.71
CA PRO A 441 14.42 18.55 8.08
C PRO A 441 15.21 19.05 6.87
N GLN A 442 15.46 20.35 6.81
CA GLN A 442 16.15 21.01 5.70
C GLN A 442 17.51 21.52 6.18
N GLU A 443 18.51 21.49 5.30
CA GLU A 443 19.75 22.23 5.49
C GLU A 443 19.50 23.74 5.54
N ALA A 444 20.51 24.49 6.00
CA ALA A 444 20.48 25.95 5.96
C ALA A 444 20.31 26.48 4.52
N ASP A 445 19.81 27.71 4.40
CA ASP A 445 19.52 28.32 3.11
C ASP A 445 20.76 28.38 2.20
N TRP A 446 20.55 28.11 0.91
CA TRP A 446 21.63 28.17 -0.09
C TRP A 446 22.19 29.59 -0.27
N ILE A 447 21.33 30.59 -0.17
CA ILE A 447 21.65 32.00 -0.36
C ILE A 447 21.11 32.76 0.86
N ASN A 448 21.96 33.55 1.49
CA ASN A 448 21.56 34.47 2.54
C ASN A 448 21.93 35.90 2.11
N GLU A 449 20.94 36.65 1.61
CA GLU A 449 21.16 38.01 1.08
C GLU A 449 21.70 39.00 2.13
N LYS A 450 21.48 38.74 3.42
CA LYS A 450 21.95 39.63 4.49
C LYS A 450 23.45 39.50 4.78
N THR A 451 24.02 38.35 4.50
CA THR A 451 25.40 37.96 4.88
C THR A 451 26.19 37.46 3.68
N LYS A 452 25.74 37.83 2.48
CA LYS A 452 26.39 37.46 1.23
C LYS A 452 27.80 38.07 1.18
N PRO A 453 28.85 37.26 1.04
CA PRO A 453 30.21 37.78 0.95
C PRO A 453 30.42 38.53 -0.37
N ALA A 454 31.45 39.36 -0.41
CA ALA A 454 31.84 40.07 -1.62
C ALA A 454 32.12 39.09 -2.79
N ALA A 455 31.95 39.54 -4.03
CA ALA A 455 32.05 38.67 -5.22
C ALA A 455 33.45 38.02 -5.39
N ASP A 456 34.48 38.67 -4.84
CA ASP A 456 35.89 38.28 -4.89
C ASP A 456 36.34 37.41 -3.70
N TRP A 457 35.50 37.21 -2.68
CA TRP A 457 35.79 36.31 -1.56
C TRP A 457 35.86 34.84 -2.04
N PRO A 458 36.65 33.95 -1.42
CA PRO A 458 37.77 34.24 -0.54
C PRO A 458 38.97 34.78 -1.34
N THR A 459 39.64 35.82 -0.83
CA THR A 459 40.77 36.49 -1.50
C THR A 459 42.12 35.95 -1.04
N MET A 460 42.26 35.61 0.25
CA MET A 460 43.52 35.15 0.84
C MET A 460 43.50 33.65 1.14
N GLY A 461 42.31 33.09 1.42
CA GLY A 461 42.15 31.68 1.78
C GLY A 461 42.67 31.36 3.18
N CYS A 462 42.56 32.30 4.12
CA CYS A 462 42.90 32.12 5.52
C CYS A 462 41.74 31.40 6.23
N ILE A 463 42.00 30.26 6.86
CA ILE A 463 40.97 29.45 7.54
C ILE A 463 41.30 29.36 9.02
N GLN A 464 40.35 29.75 9.87
CA GLN A 464 40.53 29.71 11.32
C GLN A 464 39.38 28.95 11.99
N PHE A 465 39.74 27.98 12.81
CA PHE A 465 38.85 27.27 13.72
C PHE A 465 39.07 27.82 15.13
N THR A 466 38.00 28.22 15.81
CA THR A 466 38.04 28.75 17.17
C THR A 466 37.13 27.92 18.06
N ASP A 467 37.72 27.15 18.99
CA ASP A 467 37.04 26.26 19.94
C ASP A 467 35.96 25.37 19.29
N TYR A 468 36.24 24.91 18.06
CA TYR A 468 35.25 24.26 17.22
C TYR A 468 34.95 22.84 17.70
N CYS A 469 33.66 22.56 17.88
CA CYS A 469 33.13 21.26 18.28
C CYS A 469 32.00 20.83 17.32
N THR A 470 31.98 19.56 16.93
CA THR A 470 30.87 19.02 16.11
C THR A 470 30.58 17.55 16.43
N LYS A 471 29.38 17.11 16.06
CA LYS A 471 28.87 15.74 16.15
C LYS A 471 28.03 15.43 14.91
N TYR A 472 28.03 14.17 14.47
CA TYR A 472 27.26 13.74 13.29
C TYR A 472 25.74 13.78 13.50
N ARG A 473 25.28 13.50 14.73
CA ARG A 473 23.86 13.47 15.10
C ARG A 473 23.68 13.93 16.53
N GLU A 474 22.51 14.47 16.83
CA GLU A 474 22.10 14.66 18.22
C GLU A 474 22.07 13.32 18.98
N GLY A 475 22.48 13.32 20.24
CA GLY A 475 22.59 12.12 21.08
C GLY A 475 23.90 11.33 20.94
N LEU A 476 24.78 11.67 19.99
CA LEU A 476 26.14 11.10 19.88
C LEU A 476 27.19 11.98 20.55
N ASP A 477 28.31 11.34 20.92
CA ASP A 477 29.50 12.03 21.40
C ASP A 477 30.09 12.95 20.31
N LEU A 478 30.73 14.04 20.75
CA LEU A 478 31.45 14.96 19.87
C LEU A 478 32.59 14.22 19.15
N VAL A 479 32.64 14.34 17.82
CA VAL A 479 33.71 13.77 16.98
C VAL A 479 34.93 14.69 16.91
N LEU A 480 34.70 16.01 16.89
CA LEU A 480 35.74 17.03 17.05
C LEU A 480 35.45 17.80 18.33
N LYS A 481 36.49 18.02 19.14
CA LYS A 481 36.43 18.66 20.45
C LYS A 481 37.52 19.72 20.52
N ASP A 482 37.14 20.94 20.89
CA ASP A 482 38.04 22.06 21.19
C ASP A 482 39.11 22.30 20.11
N ILE A 483 38.70 22.29 18.83
CA ILE A 483 39.61 22.49 17.71
C ILE A 483 39.94 23.99 17.57
N ALA A 484 41.20 24.33 17.82
CA ALA A 484 41.77 25.66 17.61
C ALA A 484 42.93 25.58 16.60
N ILE A 485 42.71 25.99 15.36
CA ILE A 485 43.69 25.90 14.27
C ILE A 485 43.62 27.19 13.44
N ASP A 486 44.79 27.77 13.15
CA ASP A 486 44.95 28.92 12.25
C ASP A 486 45.78 28.51 11.03
N MET A 487 45.15 28.49 9.84
CA MET A 487 45.78 28.18 8.56
C MET A 487 45.92 29.46 7.74
N LYS A 488 47.16 29.89 7.50
CA LYS A 488 47.45 31.13 6.79
C LYS A 488 47.14 31.01 5.30
N GLY A 489 46.78 32.14 4.69
CA GLY A 489 46.58 32.21 3.24
C GLY A 489 47.80 31.71 2.46
N ARG A 490 47.55 30.98 1.37
CA ARG A 490 48.56 30.37 0.48
C ARG A 490 49.48 29.34 1.16
N GLN A 491 49.12 28.85 2.34
CA GLN A 491 49.83 27.80 3.03
C GLN A 491 49.30 26.42 2.60
N ARG A 492 50.20 25.46 2.35
CA ARG A 492 49.83 24.05 2.17
C ARG A 492 49.96 23.34 3.50
N VAL A 493 48.83 22.91 4.05
CA VAL A 493 48.77 22.19 5.33
C VAL A 493 48.33 20.75 5.06
N ALA A 494 49.06 19.79 5.63
CA ALA A 494 48.70 18.37 5.56
C ALA A 494 48.23 17.88 6.93
N ILE A 495 47.05 17.27 6.98
CA ILE A 495 46.47 16.71 8.20
C ILE A 495 46.70 15.19 8.20
N VAL A 496 47.51 14.70 9.14
CA VAL A 496 47.85 13.28 9.29
C VAL A 496 47.37 12.74 10.63
N GLY A 497 47.08 11.44 10.68
CA GLY A 497 46.61 10.77 11.89
C GLY A 497 46.07 9.38 11.61
N ARG A 498 45.89 8.57 12.66
CA ARG A 498 45.34 7.21 12.56
C ARG A 498 43.93 7.20 11.94
N THR A 499 43.50 6.07 11.39
CA THR A 499 42.12 5.87 10.94
C THR A 499 41.15 6.13 12.09
N GLY A 500 40.06 6.86 11.84
CA GLY A 500 39.09 7.24 12.88
C GLY A 500 39.45 8.50 13.69
N ALA A 501 40.60 9.14 13.47
CA ALA A 501 41.01 10.35 14.22
C ALA A 501 40.26 11.65 13.86
N GLY A 502 39.11 11.59 13.16
CA GLY A 502 38.31 12.78 12.81
C GLY A 502 38.78 13.59 11.59
N LYS A 503 39.77 13.12 10.83
CA LYS A 503 40.30 13.83 9.64
C LYS A 503 39.22 14.14 8.60
N SER A 504 38.43 13.14 8.21
CA SER A 504 37.32 13.32 7.26
C SER A 504 36.23 14.21 7.86
N SER A 505 35.99 14.12 9.18
CA SER A 505 35.03 14.97 9.89
C SER A 505 35.43 16.45 9.84
N LEU A 506 36.72 16.76 9.94
CA LEU A 506 37.22 18.14 9.80
C LEU A 506 36.99 18.69 8.39
N ALA A 507 37.17 17.84 7.36
CA ALA A 507 36.84 18.23 5.98
C ALA A 507 35.34 18.48 5.81
N LEU A 508 34.48 17.59 6.32
CA LEU A 508 33.02 17.75 6.27
C LEU A 508 32.54 19.00 7.03
N ALA A 509 33.19 19.33 8.15
CA ALA A 509 32.95 20.55 8.91
C ALA A 509 33.26 21.82 8.11
N LEU A 510 34.35 21.83 7.35
CA LEU A 510 34.73 22.97 6.50
C LEU A 510 33.70 23.24 5.39
N PHE A 511 33.17 22.19 4.76
CA PHE A 511 32.07 22.30 3.78
C PHE A 511 30.70 22.53 4.43
N ARG A 512 30.64 22.60 5.77
CA ARG A 512 29.41 22.74 6.54
C ARG A 512 28.37 21.69 6.15
N LEU A 513 28.83 20.44 5.97
CA LEU A 513 27.97 19.25 5.82
C LEU A 513 27.58 18.69 7.19
N ILE A 514 28.38 19.00 8.21
CA ILE A 514 28.06 18.79 9.62
C ILE A 514 28.11 20.15 10.29
N GLU A 515 27.01 20.56 10.92
CA GLU A 515 26.91 21.86 11.57
C GLU A 515 27.73 21.91 12.88
N PRO A 516 28.27 23.09 13.27
CA PRO A 516 28.94 23.26 14.55
C PRO A 516 27.97 23.06 15.70
N THR A 517 28.42 22.37 16.75
CA THR A 517 27.74 22.32 18.05
C THR A 517 28.21 23.45 18.96
N ALA A 518 29.50 23.82 18.88
CA ALA A 518 30.10 24.96 19.55
C ALA A 518 31.29 25.48 18.75
N GLY A 519 31.72 26.71 19.03
CA GLY A 519 32.80 27.40 18.31
C GLY A 519 32.40 27.84 16.90
N THR A 520 33.37 28.39 16.16
CA THR A 520 33.15 28.95 14.83
C THR A 520 34.27 28.61 13.85
N VAL A 521 33.94 28.66 12.56
CA VAL A 521 34.90 28.56 11.44
C VAL A 521 34.82 29.84 10.63
N THR A 522 35.93 30.55 10.52
CA THR A 522 36.02 31.77 9.71
C THR A 522 36.94 31.55 8.51
N ILE A 523 36.56 32.12 7.37
CA ILE A 523 37.38 32.14 6.15
C ILE A 523 37.56 33.60 5.73
N ASP A 524 38.81 34.06 5.67
CA ASP A 524 39.18 35.47 5.46
C ASP A 524 38.46 36.43 6.44
N GLY A 525 38.28 35.98 7.68
CA GLY A 525 37.60 36.73 8.74
C GLY A 525 36.07 36.72 8.68
N VAL A 526 35.46 36.09 7.66
CA VAL A 526 34.00 35.95 7.54
C VAL A 526 33.54 34.65 8.18
N ASP A 527 32.52 34.71 9.06
CA ASP A 527 31.97 33.54 9.74
C ASP A 527 31.12 32.68 8.79
N CYS A 528 31.55 31.44 8.55
CA CYS A 528 30.91 30.49 7.66
C CYS A 528 29.52 30.04 8.14
N SER A 529 29.22 30.17 9.44
CA SER A 529 27.90 29.84 10.01
C SER A 529 26.81 30.80 9.50
N THR A 530 27.20 32.00 9.08
CA THR A 530 26.26 33.05 8.66
C THR A 530 26.04 33.10 7.15
N ILE A 531 26.97 32.56 6.34
CA ILE A 531 26.94 32.57 4.88
C ILE A 531 25.97 31.50 4.35
N GLY A 532 25.36 31.73 3.18
CA GLY A 532 24.56 30.73 2.48
C GLY A 532 25.41 29.56 1.98
N LEU A 533 24.87 28.34 2.03
CA LEU A 533 25.65 27.12 1.73
C LEU A 533 26.17 27.05 0.29
N GLN A 534 25.44 27.59 -0.68
CA GLN A 534 25.86 27.57 -2.08
C GLN A 534 27.04 28.54 -2.32
N ASP A 535 26.99 29.72 -1.71
CA ASP A 535 28.07 30.71 -1.80
C ASP A 535 29.36 30.20 -1.12
N LEU A 536 29.23 29.46 -0.01
CA LEU A 536 30.36 28.82 0.66
C LEU A 536 30.94 27.66 -0.16
N ARG A 537 30.11 26.67 -0.52
CA ARG A 537 30.56 25.42 -1.13
C ARG A 537 31.10 25.60 -2.55
N SER A 538 30.56 26.55 -3.32
CA SER A 538 31.01 26.81 -4.71
C SER A 538 32.41 27.45 -4.81
N ARG A 539 32.94 27.98 -3.71
CA ARG A 539 34.23 28.68 -3.67
C ARG A 539 35.34 27.93 -2.92
N LEU A 540 35.02 26.73 -2.42
CA LEU A 540 35.95 25.83 -1.72
C LEU A 540 36.55 24.73 -2.62
N THR A 541 36.10 24.63 -3.87
CA THR A 541 36.60 23.73 -4.93
C THR A 541 37.34 24.51 -5.99
#